data_AF-A0A938MIV4-F1
#
_entry.id   AF-A0A938MIV4-F1
#
_cell.length_a   1.000
_cell.length_b   1.000
_cell.length_c   1.000
_cell.angle_alpha   90.00
_cell.angle_beta   90.00
_cell.angle_gamma   90.00
#
_symmetry.space_group_name_H-M   'P 1'
#
loop_
_entity.id
_entity.type
_entity.pdbx_description
1 polymer ?
#
loop_
_entity_poly.entity_id
_entity_poly.type
_entity_poly.pdbx_seq_one_letter_code
_entity_poly.pdbx_strand_id
1 'polypeptide(L)'
;MRKIKAGFVGFGEVNTPREIIVRKCGEARKLLEEQGIELVATEPVSDDPQGRDVARAKAELAREDFDLLIVCLAGWIPSYAVISV
;
A
#
# COMPACT_ATOMS: atom_id res chain seq x y z
N MET A 1 13.63 -7.01 21.88
CA MET A 1 13.89 -6.47 20.52
C MET A 1 12.73 -5.55 20.17
N ARG A 2 12.97 -4.43 19.48
CA ARG A 2 11.86 -3.60 18.97
C ARG A 2 11.09 -4.37 17.89
N LYS A 3 9.79 -4.12 17.74
CA LYS A 3 9.00 -4.68 16.64
C LYS A 3 9.49 -4.10 15.31
N ILE A 4 9.34 -4.89 14.25
CA ILE A 4 9.60 -4.43 12.88
C ILE A 4 8.46 -3.50 12.49
N LYS A 5 8.80 -2.31 11.98
CA LYS A 5 7.84 -1.36 11.46
C LYS A 5 7.98 -1.27 9.96
N ALA A 6 6.87 -1.42 9.24
CA ALA A 6 6.87 -1.40 7.78
C ALA A 6 5.90 -0.35 7.23
N GLY A 7 6.30 0.32 6.16
CA GLY A 7 5.35 0.97 5.27
C GLY A 7 4.54 -0.09 4.53
N PHE A 8 3.24 0.13 4.32
CA PHE A 8 2.39 -0.77 3.54
C PHE A 8 1.59 0.01 2.50
N VAL A 9 1.69 -0.40 1.25
CA VAL A 9 0.91 0.16 0.14
C VAL A 9 0.35 -0.98 -0.73
N GLY A 10 -0.96 -0.92 -0.94
CA GLY A 10 -1.68 -1.82 -1.84
C GLY A 10 -1.83 -1.22 -3.23
N PHE A 11 -1.87 -2.06 -4.27
CA PHE A 11 -2.02 -1.63 -5.65
C PHE A 11 -3.09 -2.40 -6.42
N GLY A 12 -3.75 -1.71 -7.34
CA GLY A 12 -4.61 -2.29 -8.37
C GLY A 12 -5.05 -1.22 -9.36
N GLU A 13 -5.22 -1.59 -10.62
CA GLU A 13 -5.61 -0.67 -11.69
C GLU A 13 -6.95 0.01 -11.43
N VAL A 14 -7.11 1.18 -12.04
CA VAL A 14 -8.29 2.03 -11.95
C VAL A 14 -9.58 1.34 -12.43
N ASN A 15 -9.47 0.33 -13.30
CA ASN A 15 -10.61 -0.40 -13.85
C ASN A 15 -11.08 -1.58 -12.99
N THR A 16 -10.26 -2.04 -12.03
CA THR A 16 -10.66 -3.10 -11.11
C THR A 16 -11.58 -2.50 -10.02
N PRO A 17 -12.73 -3.14 -9.70
CA PRO A 17 -13.61 -2.65 -8.64
C PRO A 17 -12.85 -2.44 -7.31
N ARG A 18 -12.93 -1.21 -6.79
CA ARG A 18 -12.09 -0.76 -5.66
C ARG A 18 -12.30 -1.62 -4.41
N GLU A 19 -13.51 -2.09 -4.17
CA GLU A 19 -13.86 -2.97 -3.07
C GLU A 19 -13.07 -4.29 -3.09
N ILE A 20 -12.73 -4.82 -4.27
CA ILE A 20 -11.93 -6.03 -4.41
C ILE A 20 -10.49 -5.75 -3.95
N ILE A 21 -9.93 -4.63 -4.39
CA ILE A 21 -8.57 -4.22 -4.03
C ILE A 21 -8.48 -3.93 -2.53
N VAL A 22 -9.42 -3.16 -1.98
CA VAL A 22 -9.49 -2.83 -0.56
C VAL A 22 -9.61 -4.09 0.29
N ARG A 23 -10.47 -5.04 -0.07
CA ARG A 23 -10.61 -6.31 0.66
C ARG A 23 -9.30 -7.09 0.71
N LYS A 24 -8.66 -7.31 -0.45
CA LYS A 24 -7.40 -8.06 -0.55
C LYS A 24 -6.27 -7.38 0.25
N CYS A 25 -6.15 -6.05 0.14
CA CYS A 25 -5.14 -5.29 0.87
C CYS A 25 -5.40 -5.32 2.38
N GLY A 26 -6.67 -5.21 2.80
CA GLY A 26 -7.06 -5.29 4.20
C GLY A 26 -6.76 -6.66 4.82
N GLU A 27 -7.04 -7.75 4.11
CA GLU A 27 -6.69 -9.11 4.53
C GLU A 27 -5.16 -9.27 4.70
N ALA A 28 -4.37 -8.77 3.73
CA ALA A 28 -2.92 -8.81 3.82
C ALA A 28 -2.37 -8.00 5.01
N ARG A 29 -2.90 -6.79 5.24
CA ARG A 29 -2.52 -5.95 6.40
C ARG A 29 -2.78 -6.66 7.72
N LYS A 30 -3.98 -7.24 7.88
CA LYS A 30 -4.37 -7.96 9.08
C LYS A 30 -3.43 -9.12 9.36
N LEU A 31 -3.08 -9.92 8.35
CA LEU A 31 -2.13 -11.02 8.51
C LEU A 31 -0.74 -10.55 8.97
N LEU A 32 -0.24 -9.44 8.44
CA LEU A 32 1.06 -8.87 8.86
C LEU A 32 1.02 -8.35 10.31
N GLU A 33 -0.04 -7.65 10.69
CA GLU A 33 -0.26 -7.16 12.05
C GLU A 33 -0.38 -8.32 13.06
N GLU A 34 -1.05 -9.42 12.69
CA GLU A 34 -1.14 -10.65 13.48
C GLU A 34 0.23 -11.33 13.67
N GLN A 35 1.16 -11.17 12.71
CA GLN A 35 2.56 -11.61 12.87
C GLN A 35 3.42 -10.63 13.69
N GLY A 36 2.83 -9.55 14.22
CA GLY A 36 3.49 -8.58 15.09
C GLY A 36 4.26 -7.49 14.35
N ILE A 37 3.99 -7.27 13.06
CA ILE A 37 4.55 -6.16 12.28
C ILE A 37 3.71 -4.90 12.52
N GLU A 38 4.34 -3.79 12.87
CA GLU A 38 3.67 -2.48 12.96
C GLU A 38 3.61 -1.85 11.56
N LEU A 39 2.45 -1.30 11.17
CA LEU A 39 2.25 -0.78 9.82
C LEU A 39 1.97 0.73 9.78
N VAL A 40 2.70 1.43 8.91
CA VAL A 40 2.33 2.75 8.38
C VAL A 40 1.67 2.49 7.03
N ALA A 41 0.35 2.59 6.94
CA ALA A 41 -0.38 2.09 5.78
C ALA A 41 -1.22 3.16 5.09
N THR A 42 -1.38 3.02 3.78
CA THR A 42 -2.17 3.91 2.92
C THR A 42 -3.42 3.20 2.41
N GLU A 43 -4.41 3.96 1.93
CA GLU A 43 -5.43 3.39 1.04
C GLU A 43 -4.77 2.94 -0.28
N PRO A 44 -5.32 1.91 -0.97
CA PRO A 44 -4.73 1.38 -2.19
C PRO A 44 -4.46 2.45 -3.26
N VAL A 45 -3.44 2.22 -4.07
CA VAL A 45 -2.99 3.09 -5.15
C VAL A 45 -3.41 2.52 -6.49
N SER A 46 -4.10 3.33 -7.28
CA SER A 46 -4.39 3.05 -8.67
C SER A 46 -3.44 3.77 -9.63
N ASP A 47 -3.52 3.40 -10.90
CA ASP A 47 -2.83 4.05 -12.01
C ASP A 47 -3.60 5.28 -12.54
N ASP A 48 -4.39 5.94 -11.68
CA ASP A 48 -5.04 7.24 -11.93
C ASP A 48 -4.09 8.19 -12.70
N PRO A 49 -4.48 8.66 -13.90
CA PRO A 49 -3.60 9.50 -14.72
C PRO A 49 -3.20 10.83 -14.05
N GLN A 50 -3.95 11.27 -13.04
CA GLN A 50 -3.64 12.49 -12.30
C GLN A 50 -2.61 12.27 -11.18
N GLY A 51 -2.22 11.02 -10.90
CA GLY A 51 -1.24 10.65 -9.89
C GLY A 51 -1.67 10.97 -8.45
N ARG A 52 -2.96 11.16 -8.19
CA ARG A 52 -3.48 11.59 -6.88
C ARG A 52 -3.28 10.53 -5.81
N ASP A 53 -3.51 9.27 -6.15
CA ASP A 53 -3.29 8.16 -5.23
C ASP A 53 -1.81 8.00 -4.86
N VAL A 54 -0.93 8.13 -5.85
CA VAL A 54 0.53 8.09 -5.64
C VAL A 54 0.95 9.24 -4.72
N ALA A 55 0.52 10.47 -5.01
CA ALA A 55 0.85 11.63 -4.18
C ALA A 55 0.35 11.48 -2.74
N ARG A 56 -0.87 10.99 -2.56
CA ARG A 56 -1.46 10.68 -1.25
C ARG A 56 -0.64 9.63 -0.51
N ALA A 57 -0.33 8.50 -1.16
CA ALA A 57 0.40 7.40 -0.54
C ALA A 57 1.78 7.84 -0.06
N LYS A 58 2.51 8.63 -0.85
CA LYS A 58 3.80 9.21 -0.44
C LYS A 58 3.68 10.11 0.78
N ALA A 59 2.67 10.98 0.79
CA ALA A 59 2.43 11.90 1.90
C ALA A 59 2.01 11.16 3.20
N GLU A 60 1.30 10.04 3.09
CA GLU A 60 0.91 9.19 4.21
C GLU A 60 2.09 8.36 4.73
N LEU A 61 2.86 7.74 3.85
CA LEU A 61 4.05 6.94 4.20
C LEU A 61 5.17 7.79 4.80
N ALA A 62 5.34 9.03 4.34
CA ALA A 62 6.38 9.93 4.84
C ALA A 62 6.09 10.52 6.24
N ARG A 63 4.94 10.20 6.85
CA ARG A 63 4.60 10.70 8.20
C ARG A 63 5.44 10.08 9.30
N GLU A 64 5.99 8.90 9.06
CA GLU A 64 6.69 8.12 10.05
C GLU A 64 7.82 7.31 9.41
N ASP A 65 8.95 7.17 10.12
CA ASP A 65 10.02 6.28 9.69
C ASP A 65 9.61 4.80 9.86
N PHE A 66 10.11 3.96 8.96
CA PHE A 66 9.92 2.50 8.95
C PHE A 66 11.16 1.78 8.42
N ASP A 67 11.28 0.48 8.71
CA ASP A 67 12.45 -0.34 8.39
C ASP A 67 12.45 -0.88 6.96
N LEU A 68 11.26 -1.09 6.40
CA LEU A 68 11.04 -1.64 5.07
C LEU A 68 9.69 -1.19 4.51
N LEU A 69 9.56 -1.22 3.18
CA LEU A 69 8.29 -1.02 2.49
C LEU A 69 7.75 -2.37 1.98
N ILE A 70 6.49 -2.66 2.28
CA ILE A 70 5.77 -3.83 1.76
C ILE A 70 4.82 -3.36 0.66
N VAL A 71 5.04 -3.90 -0.55
CA VAL A 71 4.24 -3.64 -1.74
C VAL A 71 3.26 -4.80 -1.94
N CYS A 72 1.97 -4.53 -1.81
CA CYS A 72 0.90 -5.52 -2.01
C CYS A 72 0.25 -5.36 -3.38
N LEU A 73 0.58 -6.23 -4.34
CA LEU A 73 -0.02 -6.24 -5.67
C LEU A 73 -1.34 -7.03 -5.65
N ALA A 74 -2.46 -6.34 -5.41
CA ALA A 74 -3.78 -6.95 -5.27
C ALA A 74 -4.58 -7.07 -6.59
N GLY A 75 -4.10 -6.42 -7.64
CA GLY A 75 -4.61 -6.49 -9.02
C GLY A 75 -3.51 -6.24 -10.05
N TRP A 76 -3.88 -6.19 -11.34
CA TRP A 76 -2.96 -5.70 -12.37
C TRP A 76 -2.65 -4.23 -12.10
N ILE A 77 -1.39 -3.82 -12.29
CA ILE A 77 -0.94 -2.44 -12.11
C ILE A 77 0.31 -2.21 -12.96
N PRO A 78 0.45 -1.06 -13.64
CA PRO A 78 1.68 -0.75 -14.35
C PRO A 78 2.81 -0.44 -13.36
N SER A 79 4.04 -0.82 -13.73
CA SER A 79 5.22 -0.64 -12.89
C SER A 79 5.50 0.83 -12.54
N TYR A 80 5.15 1.79 -13.41
CA TYR A 80 5.37 3.20 -13.13
C TYR A 80 4.60 3.67 -11.88
N ALA A 81 3.39 3.15 -11.64
CA ALA A 81 2.59 3.51 -10.47
C ALA A 81 3.23 2.97 -9.20
N VAL A 82 3.77 1.74 -9.25
CA VAL A 82 4.46 1.10 -8.12
C VAL A 82 5.77 1.80 -7.78
N ILE A 83 6.60 2.09 -8.79
CA ILE A 83 7.93 2.71 -8.61
C ILE A 83 7.83 4.17 -8.13
N SER A 84 6.72 4.85 -8.41
CA SER A 84 6.55 6.26 -8.06
C SER A 84 6.26 6.52 -6.57
N VAL A 85 5.84 5.49 -5.83
CA VAL A 85 5.58 5.49 -4.38
C VAL A 85 6.90 5.24 -3.64
#